data_AF-A0AAJ4XQ60-F1
#
_entry.id   AF-A0AAJ4XQ60-F1
#
_cell.length_a   1.000
_cell.length_b   1.000
_cell.length_c   1.000
_cell.angle_alpha   90.00
_cell.angle_beta   90.00
_cell.angle_gamma   90.00
#
_symmetry.space_group_name_H-M   'P 1'
#
loop_
_entity.id
_entity.type
_entity.pdbx_description
1 polymer ?
#
loop_
_entity_poly.entity_id
_entity_poly.type
_entity_poly.pdbx_seq_one_letter_code
_entity_poly.pdbx_strand_id
1 'polypeptide(L)'
;MSAATASPYPKEAGKAPTTRPSMGDQKLTDSNVPSIAPDNACDEPSPYAPGGYGHKAIATDPVTGEGYDKVYGVRPKTTWHLKPASERTLWEFIASMDLAPDVCYAKRDASEKLRGPPPTQPIWKENVFILTTASLAPLLHTAWNAAVPNHKMHWAPAWVMYHTCFILFAIAMIKRLHTYMEKYGTLDEQNRGRDMVDDKHVNHLGQSIFIYTIFRTLAPFLLAWRGDMSNVWSGLSWATPLKIGWWEIALDYWFYLYHRSCHEFDTLWFIHRQHHATKHPTPILSILADDYQEVLEIFIVPFLATSISPKMNFLEMWLVVCYTLYVEALGHSGIRAYWAHPVLGKVLAPFGMELTVEDHSNHHLYGKAGMNYGKQTRVWDRIFGTVDPRRETQEVGIFGS
;
A
#
# COMPACT_ATOMS: atom_id res chain seq x y z
N MET A 1 -19.84 35.74 24.31
CA MET A 1 -18.54 35.56 23.64
C MET A 1 -18.12 34.11 23.87
N SER A 2 -18.23 33.27 22.85
CA SER A 2 -17.78 31.88 22.93
C SER A 2 -16.25 31.90 22.90
N ALA A 3 -15.62 31.37 23.95
CA ALA A 3 -14.17 31.20 23.96
C ALA A 3 -13.81 30.28 22.80
N ALA A 4 -13.10 30.81 21.81
CA ALA A 4 -12.49 30.00 20.77
C ALA A 4 -11.58 28.99 21.48
N THR A 5 -12.03 27.74 21.56
CA THR A 5 -11.20 26.62 22.01
C THR A 5 -9.94 26.65 21.17
N ALA A 6 -8.80 26.89 21.79
CA ALA A 6 -7.51 26.83 21.12
C ALA A 6 -7.43 25.48 20.38
N SER A 7 -6.99 25.52 19.11
CA SER A 7 -6.78 24.31 18.32
C SER A 7 -5.95 23.31 19.14
N PRO A 8 -6.36 22.03 19.24
CA PRO A 8 -5.56 21.01 19.96
C PRO A 8 -4.25 20.69 19.24
N TYR A 9 -4.06 21.21 18.02
CA TYR A 9 -2.86 21.01 17.21
C TYR A 9 -1.79 22.07 17.50
N PRO A 10 -0.49 21.70 17.44
CA PRO A 10 0.58 22.68 17.52
C PRO A 10 0.43 23.78 16.46
N LYS A 11 0.81 25.02 16.81
CA LYS A 11 0.70 26.19 15.91
C LYS A 11 1.51 26.03 14.63
N GLU A 12 2.54 25.19 14.66
CA GLU A 12 3.48 24.94 13.59
C GLU A 12 3.16 23.69 12.75
N ALA A 13 2.03 23.04 13.00
CA ALA A 13 1.55 21.92 12.22
C ALA A 13 1.41 22.29 10.72
N GLY A 14 1.90 21.43 9.82
CA GLY A 14 1.88 21.69 8.37
C GLY A 14 2.92 22.71 7.87
N LYS A 15 3.74 23.32 8.75
CA LYS A 15 4.83 24.21 8.33
C LYS A 15 6.07 23.42 7.96
N ALA A 16 6.64 23.66 6.78
CA ALA A 16 7.94 23.13 6.38
C ALA A 16 9.08 23.97 7.00
N PRO A 17 10.28 23.40 7.23
CA PRO A 17 11.43 24.17 7.67
C PRO A 17 11.89 25.15 6.59
N THR A 18 12.45 26.29 7.00
CA THR A 18 13.05 27.29 6.11
C THR A 18 14.38 26.86 5.53
N THR A 19 15.14 26.05 6.27
CA THR A 19 16.35 25.36 5.76
C THR A 19 16.40 23.94 6.28
N ARG A 20 16.91 23.00 5.48
CA ARG A 20 17.00 21.60 5.90
C ARG A 20 18.00 21.48 7.08
N PRO A 21 17.66 20.80 8.19
CA PRO A 21 18.58 20.61 9.31
C PRO A 21 19.88 19.91 8.86
N SER A 22 21.01 20.36 9.40
CA SER A 22 22.32 19.71 9.18
C SER A 22 22.34 18.32 9.79
N MET A 23 22.79 17.33 9.00
CA MET A 23 22.76 15.91 9.34
C MET A 23 24.09 15.32 9.83
N GLY A 24 25.04 16.18 10.21
CA GLY A 24 26.41 15.74 10.45
C GLY A 24 27.10 15.28 9.16
N ASP A 25 28.37 14.84 9.27
CA ASP A 25 29.22 14.54 8.12
C ASP A 25 28.74 13.32 7.34
N GLN A 26 27.86 13.56 6.36
CA GLN A 26 27.58 12.64 5.26
C GLN A 26 28.42 13.08 4.06
N LYS A 27 29.58 12.44 3.85
CA LYS A 27 30.47 12.73 2.72
C LYS A 27 29.80 12.33 1.40
N LEU A 28 29.48 13.34 0.59
CA LEU A 28 29.04 13.23 -0.79
C LEU A 28 30.26 13.31 -1.72
N THR A 29 30.40 12.37 -2.64
CA THR A 29 31.20 12.60 -3.86
C THR A 29 30.24 12.98 -4.98
N ASP A 30 30.23 14.27 -5.27
CA ASP A 30 29.86 14.98 -6.51
C ASP A 30 28.73 14.42 -7.41
N SER A 31 27.54 15.04 -7.33
CA SER A 31 26.91 15.77 -8.47
C SER A 31 25.49 16.24 -8.14
N ASN A 32 25.28 17.54 -8.38
CA ASN A 32 24.08 18.39 -8.32
C ASN A 32 22.68 17.77 -8.03
N VAL A 33 22.49 17.48 -6.74
CA VAL A 33 21.35 17.59 -5.80
C VAL A 33 19.98 17.00 -6.13
N PRO A 34 19.69 15.82 -5.56
CA PRO A 34 18.44 15.53 -4.84
C PRO A 34 18.66 15.31 -3.33
N SER A 35 17.64 15.66 -2.55
CA SER A 35 17.73 15.90 -1.11
C SER A 35 17.71 14.62 -0.24
N ILE A 36 18.52 14.55 0.84
CA ILE A 36 18.62 13.44 1.85
C ILE A 36 18.04 13.78 3.24
N ALA A 37 17.28 12.88 3.87
CA ALA A 37 16.63 13.05 5.18
C ALA A 37 17.51 12.66 6.36
N PRO A 38 17.22 13.25 7.55
CA PRO A 38 17.47 12.63 8.85
C PRO A 38 16.88 11.25 9.12
N ASP A 39 17.59 10.52 9.99
CA ASP A 39 17.22 9.22 10.56
C ASP A 39 15.96 9.23 11.47
N ASN A 40 15.25 10.35 11.65
CA ASN A 40 14.25 10.49 12.72
C ASN A 40 12.84 10.92 12.25
N ALA A 41 12.50 10.79 10.96
CA ALA A 41 11.12 11.04 10.49
C ALA A 41 10.14 9.88 10.81
N CYS A 42 10.68 8.70 11.14
CA CYS A 42 9.90 7.47 11.29
C CYS A 42 9.19 7.36 12.65
N ASP A 43 9.82 7.87 13.72
CA ASP A 43 9.39 7.62 15.11
C ASP A 43 8.43 8.68 15.67
N GLU A 44 8.24 9.80 14.96
CA GLU A 44 7.47 10.94 15.46
C GLU A 44 6.10 10.99 14.77
N PRO A 45 4.99 10.92 15.53
CA PRO A 45 3.65 10.95 14.98
C PRO A 45 3.35 12.32 14.34
N SER A 46 2.45 12.40 13.36
CA SER A 46 2.09 13.71 12.75
C SER A 46 1.48 14.67 13.78
N PRO A 47 1.63 16.01 13.63
CA PRO A 47 1.03 16.97 14.54
C PRO A 47 -0.48 16.84 14.68
N TYR A 48 -1.12 16.26 13.67
CA TYR A 48 -2.57 16.06 13.62
C TYR A 48 -2.99 14.67 14.12
N ALA A 49 -2.08 13.90 14.73
CA ALA A 49 -2.38 12.59 15.27
C ALA A 49 -3.49 12.63 16.34
N PRO A 50 -4.42 11.65 16.36
CA PRO A 50 -5.40 11.50 17.42
C PRO A 50 -4.75 11.45 18.81
N GLY A 51 -5.40 12.04 19.83
CA GLY A 51 -4.91 11.98 21.22
C GLY A 51 -3.76 12.92 21.59
N GLY A 52 -3.36 13.86 20.72
CA GLY A 52 -2.41 14.93 21.07
C GLY A 52 -0.93 14.52 21.01
N TYR A 53 -0.62 13.35 20.44
CA TYR A 53 0.76 12.86 20.27
C TYR A 53 1.62 13.75 19.35
N GLY A 54 1.01 14.67 18.62
CA GLY A 54 1.63 15.53 17.61
C GLY A 54 2.58 16.63 18.10
N HIS A 55 2.69 16.89 19.41
CA HIS A 55 3.62 17.91 19.91
C HIS A 55 5.10 17.54 19.68
N LYS A 56 5.45 16.26 19.72
CA LYS A 56 6.81 15.80 19.45
C LYS A 56 7.16 15.87 17.96
N ALA A 57 6.17 16.02 17.09
CA ALA A 57 6.34 16.19 15.64
C ALA A 57 6.92 17.55 15.26
N ILE A 58 6.83 18.54 16.15
CA ILE A 58 7.33 19.89 15.89
C ILE A 58 8.79 19.98 16.32
N ALA A 59 9.66 20.27 15.36
CA ALA A 59 11.07 20.60 15.59
C ALA A 59 11.30 22.10 15.44
N THR A 60 12.39 22.60 15.97
CA THR A 60 12.80 24.01 15.80
C THR A 60 13.75 24.11 14.61
N ASP A 61 13.46 25.03 13.69
CA ASP A 61 14.35 25.37 12.58
C ASP A 61 15.61 26.03 13.14
N PRO A 62 16.81 25.49 12.87
CA PRO A 62 18.06 26.01 13.46
C PRO A 62 18.48 27.38 12.91
N VAL A 63 17.91 27.82 11.78
CA VAL A 63 18.23 29.10 11.13
C VAL A 63 17.25 30.19 11.55
N THR A 64 15.96 29.89 11.57
CA THR A 64 14.92 30.89 11.91
C THR A 64 14.45 30.83 13.34
N GLY A 65 14.69 29.73 14.06
CA GLY A 65 14.16 29.50 15.42
C GLY A 65 12.66 29.23 15.45
N GLU A 66 11.98 29.20 14.30
CA GLU A 66 10.56 28.88 14.21
C GLU A 66 10.35 27.36 14.29
N GLY A 67 9.24 26.92 14.88
CA GLY A 67 8.88 25.51 14.82
C GLY A 67 8.42 25.11 13.41
N TYR A 68 8.74 23.88 13.01
CA TYR A 68 8.30 23.25 11.78
C TYR A 68 7.90 21.80 12.03
N ASP A 69 7.06 21.27 11.15
CA ASP A 69 6.56 19.91 11.18
C ASP A 69 7.56 18.94 10.54
N LYS A 70 8.12 18.03 11.37
CA LYS A 70 9.06 16.99 10.92
C LYS A 70 8.44 16.06 9.87
N VAL A 71 7.12 15.83 9.90
CA VAL A 71 6.41 14.97 8.95
C VAL A 71 6.40 15.55 7.54
N TYR A 72 6.56 16.87 7.37
CA TYR A 72 6.60 17.51 6.05
C TYR A 72 7.98 18.02 5.63
N GLY A 73 8.95 18.12 6.55
CA GLY A 73 10.25 18.76 6.29
C GLY A 73 11.37 17.87 5.74
N VAL A 74 11.25 16.54 5.84
CA VAL A 74 12.41 15.64 5.75
C VAL A 74 12.11 14.43 4.83
N ARG A 75 12.92 14.25 3.76
CA ARG A 75 12.87 13.10 2.81
C ARG A 75 14.22 12.45 2.56
N PRO A 76 14.34 11.12 2.69
CA PRO A 76 15.57 10.36 2.41
C PRO A 76 16.15 10.64 1.03
N LYS A 77 17.45 10.35 0.86
CA LYS A 77 18.15 10.57 -0.41
C LYS A 77 17.49 9.71 -1.47
N THR A 78 17.06 10.31 -2.56
CA THR A 78 16.41 9.61 -3.66
C THR A 78 17.09 10.05 -4.97
N THR A 79 18.12 9.34 -5.41
CA THR A 79 18.89 9.67 -6.62
C THR A 79 19.05 8.50 -7.59
N TRP A 80 18.82 7.25 -7.14
CA TRP A 80 18.95 6.06 -8.00
C TRP A 80 18.08 6.13 -9.27
N HIS A 81 16.92 6.80 -9.21
CA HIS A 81 16.02 6.96 -10.35
C HIS A 81 16.58 7.88 -11.44
N LEU A 82 17.54 8.76 -11.09
CA LEU A 82 18.22 9.64 -12.04
C LEU A 82 19.29 8.94 -12.86
N LYS A 83 19.71 7.73 -12.45
CA LYS A 83 20.65 6.93 -13.23
C LYS A 83 20.08 6.62 -14.61
N PRO A 84 20.90 6.63 -15.68
CA PRO A 84 20.53 6.06 -16.96
C PRO A 84 20.03 4.62 -16.79
N ALA A 85 19.02 4.21 -17.57
CA ALA A 85 18.43 2.89 -17.43
C ALA A 85 19.45 1.74 -17.58
N SER A 86 20.53 1.96 -18.34
CA SER A 86 21.64 1.02 -18.53
C SER A 86 22.54 0.85 -17.30
N GLU A 87 22.52 1.79 -16.36
CA GLU A 87 23.36 1.80 -15.16
C GLU A 87 22.60 1.31 -13.91
N ARG A 88 21.30 1.06 -14.03
CA ARG A 88 20.48 0.58 -12.93
C ARG A 88 20.82 -0.87 -12.60
N THR A 89 20.92 -1.18 -11.31
CA THR A 89 20.94 -2.58 -10.87
C THR A 89 19.63 -3.27 -11.23
N LEU A 90 19.59 -4.61 -11.18
CA LEU A 90 18.34 -5.36 -11.33
C LEU A 90 17.26 -4.88 -10.35
N TRP A 91 17.65 -4.57 -9.11
CA TRP A 91 16.74 -4.14 -8.06
C TRP A 91 16.20 -2.72 -8.31
N GLU A 92 17.06 -1.82 -8.76
CA GLU A 92 16.66 -0.48 -9.20
C GLU A 92 15.74 -0.53 -10.42
N PHE A 93 15.98 -1.46 -11.35
CA PHE A 93 15.07 -1.70 -12.48
C PHE A 93 13.69 -2.16 -12.00
N ILE A 94 13.61 -3.12 -11.08
CA ILE A 94 12.35 -3.59 -10.50
C ILE A 94 11.64 -2.43 -9.76
N ALA A 95 12.36 -1.67 -8.94
CA ALA A 95 11.81 -0.50 -8.25
C ALA A 95 11.32 0.59 -9.23
N SER A 96 12.00 0.74 -10.37
CA SER A 96 11.64 1.75 -11.38
C SER A 96 10.27 1.54 -12.03
N MET A 97 9.69 0.35 -11.88
CA MET A 97 8.35 0.04 -12.40
C MET A 97 7.24 0.86 -11.73
N ASP A 98 7.50 1.42 -10.54
CA ASP A 98 6.55 2.26 -9.79
C ASP A 98 6.99 3.73 -9.68
N LEU A 99 7.86 4.19 -10.59
CA LEU A 99 8.08 5.64 -10.73
C LEU A 99 6.79 6.28 -11.28
N ALA A 100 6.05 6.91 -10.38
CA ALA A 100 4.82 7.64 -10.67
C ALA A 100 5.12 8.89 -11.51
N PRO A 101 4.10 9.49 -12.16
CA PRO A 101 4.28 10.75 -12.87
C PRO A 101 4.81 11.86 -11.95
N ASP A 102 5.69 12.74 -12.47
CA ASP A 102 6.40 13.77 -11.69
C ASP A 102 5.47 14.66 -10.86
N VAL A 103 4.27 14.94 -11.36
CA VAL A 103 3.23 15.71 -10.65
C VAL A 103 2.85 15.09 -9.30
N CYS A 104 3.01 13.78 -9.14
CA CYS A 104 2.72 13.08 -7.89
C CYS A 104 3.78 13.36 -6.83
N TYR A 105 5.02 13.67 -7.18
CA TYR A 105 6.12 13.88 -6.24
C TYR A 105 6.26 15.34 -5.79
N ALA A 106 5.66 16.28 -6.54
CA ALA A 106 5.64 17.68 -6.19
C ALA A 106 4.50 18.01 -5.22
N LYS A 107 4.74 19.00 -4.36
CA LYS A 107 3.64 19.71 -3.69
C LYS A 107 2.85 20.45 -4.76
N ARG A 108 1.53 20.38 -4.71
CA ARG A 108 0.67 21.10 -5.64
C ARG A 108 0.90 22.60 -5.54
N ASP A 109 0.93 23.29 -6.69
CA ASP A 109 1.04 24.74 -6.73
C ASP A 109 -0.19 25.40 -6.10
N ALA A 110 0.04 26.35 -5.18
CA ALA A 110 -1.02 27.07 -4.49
C ALA A 110 -1.84 27.98 -5.43
N SER A 111 -1.27 28.39 -6.56
CA SER A 111 -1.92 29.22 -7.57
C SER A 111 -2.85 28.44 -8.51
N GLU A 112 -2.69 27.12 -8.60
CA GLU A 112 -3.56 26.28 -9.42
C GLU A 112 -5.00 26.24 -8.86
N LYS A 113 -5.97 25.94 -9.72
CA LYS A 113 -7.37 25.74 -9.30
C LYS A 113 -7.53 24.40 -8.58
N LEU A 114 -8.22 24.41 -7.43
CA LEU A 114 -8.50 23.18 -6.66
C LEU A 114 -9.26 22.15 -7.51
N ARG A 115 -8.95 20.87 -7.33
CA ARG A 115 -9.52 19.75 -8.11
C ARG A 115 -11.01 19.50 -7.86
N GLY A 116 -11.59 20.08 -6.81
CA GLY A 116 -12.98 19.85 -6.39
C GLY A 116 -13.13 18.61 -5.49
N PRO A 117 -14.35 18.11 -5.27
CA PRO A 117 -14.58 16.93 -4.43
C PRO A 117 -13.96 15.67 -5.07
N PRO A 118 -13.38 14.74 -4.27
CA PRO A 118 -12.86 13.49 -4.81
C PRO A 118 -13.93 12.67 -5.53
N PRO A 119 -13.64 12.05 -6.68
CA PRO A 119 -14.58 11.18 -7.36
C PRO A 119 -14.79 9.87 -6.58
N THR A 120 -15.93 9.23 -6.80
CA THR A 120 -16.21 7.86 -6.36
C THR A 120 -15.87 6.87 -7.47
N GLN A 121 -14.95 5.94 -7.21
CA GLN A 121 -14.58 4.92 -8.19
C GLN A 121 -15.57 3.75 -8.18
N PRO A 122 -16.19 3.40 -9.33
CA PRO A 122 -17.12 2.28 -9.38
C PRO A 122 -16.44 0.92 -9.24
N ILE A 123 -16.78 0.17 -8.19
CA ILE A 123 -16.24 -1.18 -7.88
C ILE A 123 -16.33 -2.16 -9.07
N TRP A 124 -17.36 -2.07 -9.91
CA TRP A 124 -17.50 -2.99 -11.06
C TRP A 124 -16.38 -2.79 -12.09
N LYS A 125 -15.86 -1.56 -12.26
CA LYS A 125 -14.72 -1.30 -13.15
C LYS A 125 -13.45 -1.97 -12.65
N GLU A 126 -13.29 -2.05 -11.33
CA GLU A 126 -12.14 -2.68 -10.69
C GLU A 126 -12.20 -4.20 -10.84
N ASN A 127 -13.37 -4.80 -10.62
CA ASN A 127 -13.57 -6.23 -10.88
C ASN A 127 -13.38 -6.58 -12.35
N VAL A 128 -13.87 -5.75 -13.29
CA VAL A 128 -13.61 -5.96 -14.72
C VAL A 128 -12.11 -5.96 -15.01
N PHE A 129 -11.38 -4.93 -14.57
CA PHE A 129 -9.93 -4.86 -14.76
C PHE A 129 -9.20 -6.07 -14.16
N ILE A 130 -9.49 -6.41 -12.90
CA ILE A 130 -8.82 -7.50 -12.20
C ILE A 130 -9.10 -8.82 -12.92
N LEU A 131 -10.37 -9.13 -13.18
CA LEU A 131 -10.77 -10.39 -13.81
C LEU A 131 -10.24 -10.51 -15.23
N THR A 132 -10.29 -9.46 -16.06
CA THR A 132 -9.77 -9.54 -17.44
C THR A 132 -8.26 -9.76 -17.46
N THR A 133 -7.54 -9.08 -16.57
CA THR A 133 -6.06 -9.14 -16.56
C THR A 133 -5.57 -10.44 -15.90
N ALA A 134 -6.16 -10.82 -14.76
CA ALA A 134 -5.82 -12.06 -14.06
C ALA A 134 -6.25 -13.33 -14.81
N SER A 135 -7.22 -13.23 -15.73
CA SER A 135 -7.65 -14.37 -16.56
C SER A 135 -6.62 -14.79 -17.61
N LEU A 136 -5.58 -13.99 -17.88
CA LEU A 136 -4.57 -14.35 -18.89
C LEU A 136 -3.93 -15.72 -18.60
N ALA A 137 -3.51 -15.98 -17.36
CA ALA A 137 -2.90 -17.26 -16.99
C ALA A 137 -3.82 -18.47 -17.15
N PRO A 138 -5.06 -18.50 -16.58
CA PRO A 138 -5.96 -19.63 -16.79
C PRO A 138 -6.44 -19.77 -18.24
N LEU A 139 -6.51 -18.69 -19.02
CA LEU A 139 -6.79 -18.78 -20.46
C LEU A 139 -5.65 -19.47 -21.21
N LEU A 140 -4.39 -19.13 -20.93
CA LEU A 140 -3.22 -19.80 -21.51
C LEU A 140 -3.15 -21.28 -21.08
N HIS A 141 -3.45 -21.57 -19.82
CA HIS A 141 -3.56 -22.95 -19.33
C HIS A 141 -4.65 -23.73 -20.07
N THR A 142 -5.83 -23.11 -20.26
CA THR A 142 -6.94 -23.71 -21.01
C THR A 142 -6.53 -23.99 -22.46
N ALA A 143 -5.87 -23.03 -23.11
CA ALA A 143 -5.37 -23.18 -24.47
C ALA A 143 -4.36 -24.32 -24.60
N TRP A 144 -3.43 -24.46 -23.64
CA TRP A 144 -2.51 -25.59 -23.58
C TRP A 144 -3.25 -26.93 -23.48
N ASN A 145 -4.19 -27.03 -22.53
CA ASN A 145 -4.95 -28.26 -22.30
C ASN A 145 -5.82 -28.65 -23.50
N ALA A 146 -6.26 -27.67 -24.30
CA ALA A 146 -6.98 -27.90 -25.54
C ALA A 146 -6.06 -28.31 -26.69
N ALA A 147 -4.88 -27.69 -26.81
CA ALA A 147 -3.91 -27.97 -27.86
C ALA A 147 -3.22 -29.33 -27.69
N VAL A 148 -2.95 -29.74 -26.44
CA VAL A 148 -2.22 -30.98 -26.13
C VAL A 148 -2.98 -31.81 -25.08
N PRO A 149 -4.16 -32.36 -25.41
CA PRO A 149 -5.07 -32.95 -24.42
C PRO A 149 -4.48 -34.13 -23.63
N ASN A 150 -3.55 -34.87 -24.24
CA ASN A 150 -2.86 -36.01 -23.64
C ASN A 150 -1.65 -35.62 -22.77
N HIS A 151 -1.24 -34.35 -22.77
CA HIS A 151 -0.13 -33.83 -21.97
C HIS A 151 -0.59 -32.61 -21.18
N LYS A 152 -1.26 -32.85 -20.04
CA LYS A 152 -1.62 -31.78 -19.11
C LYS A 152 -0.38 -31.03 -18.65
N MET A 153 -0.54 -29.74 -18.40
CA MET A 153 0.58 -28.89 -18.04
C MET A 153 1.23 -29.41 -16.75
N HIS A 154 2.54 -29.62 -16.76
CA HIS A 154 3.27 -29.95 -15.53
C HIS A 154 3.32 -28.72 -14.62
N TRP A 155 3.36 -28.90 -13.29
CA TRP A 155 3.29 -27.79 -12.34
C TRP A 155 4.44 -26.78 -12.52
N ALA A 156 5.64 -27.23 -12.90
CA ALA A 156 6.80 -26.37 -13.06
C ALA A 156 6.67 -25.36 -14.23
N PRO A 157 6.42 -25.77 -15.49
CA PRO A 157 6.16 -24.81 -16.57
C PRO A 157 4.87 -24.01 -16.35
N ALA A 158 3.86 -24.60 -15.68
CA ALA A 158 2.67 -23.86 -15.28
C ALA A 158 3.01 -22.72 -14.32
N TRP A 159 3.81 -22.97 -13.28
CA TRP A 159 4.20 -21.94 -12.32
C TRP A 159 4.96 -20.81 -13.00
N VAL A 160 5.93 -21.10 -13.89
CA VAL A 160 6.64 -20.07 -14.66
C VAL A 160 5.67 -19.21 -15.48
N MET A 161 4.69 -19.84 -16.14
CA MET A 161 3.67 -19.13 -16.91
C MET A 161 2.76 -18.26 -16.01
N TYR A 162 2.23 -18.81 -14.91
CA TYR A 162 1.39 -18.07 -13.98
C TYR A 162 2.14 -16.94 -13.29
N HIS A 163 3.39 -17.16 -12.89
CA HIS A 163 4.26 -16.15 -12.30
C HIS A 163 4.54 -15.01 -13.29
N THR A 164 4.82 -15.34 -14.56
CA THR A 164 4.99 -14.33 -15.62
C THR A 164 3.71 -13.52 -15.82
N CYS A 165 2.55 -14.17 -15.87
CA CYS A 165 1.27 -13.48 -15.97
C CYS A 165 0.96 -12.61 -14.74
N PHE A 166 1.39 -13.04 -13.54
CA PHE A 166 1.26 -12.25 -12.32
C PHE A 166 2.10 -10.98 -12.37
N ILE A 167 3.34 -11.07 -12.88
CA ILE A 167 4.19 -9.89 -13.13
C ILE A 167 3.52 -8.94 -14.12
N LEU A 168 2.98 -9.45 -15.24
CA LEU A 168 2.25 -8.64 -16.22
C LEU A 168 1.01 -7.98 -15.61
N PHE A 169 0.28 -8.70 -14.74
CA PHE A 169 -0.83 -8.16 -13.97
C PHE A 169 -0.38 -7.00 -13.07
N ALA A 170 0.70 -7.19 -12.29
CA ALA A 170 1.24 -6.17 -11.40
C ALA A 170 1.66 -4.90 -12.16
N ILE A 171 2.33 -5.05 -13.31
CA ILE A 171 2.74 -3.93 -14.16
C ILE A 171 1.52 -3.17 -14.71
N ALA A 172 0.53 -3.91 -15.23
CA ALA A 172 -0.70 -3.30 -15.75
C ALA A 172 -1.47 -2.56 -14.66
N MET A 173 -1.50 -3.12 -13.45
CA MET A 173 -2.11 -2.53 -12.26
C MET A 173 -1.39 -1.25 -11.84
N ILE A 174 -0.06 -1.26 -11.70
CA ILE A 174 0.72 -0.07 -11.30
C ILE A 174 0.52 1.07 -12.31
N LYS A 175 0.65 0.80 -13.61
CA LYS A 175 0.41 1.80 -14.67
C LYS A 175 -1.00 2.38 -14.59
N ARG A 176 -1.98 1.52 -14.32
CA ARG A 176 -3.37 1.95 -14.11
C ARG A 176 -3.49 2.88 -12.90
N LEU A 177 -2.90 2.53 -11.76
CA LEU A 177 -2.95 3.36 -10.54
C LEU A 177 -2.28 4.72 -10.79
N HIS A 178 -1.10 4.75 -11.40
CA HIS A 178 -0.40 5.98 -11.78
C HIS A 178 -1.25 6.91 -12.65
N THR A 179 -1.97 6.35 -13.63
CA THR A 179 -2.89 7.13 -14.48
C THR A 179 -3.94 7.86 -13.64
N TYR A 180 -4.43 7.25 -12.56
CA TYR A 180 -5.39 7.91 -11.67
C TYR A 180 -4.75 8.81 -10.62
N MET A 181 -3.53 8.51 -10.17
CA MET A 181 -2.77 9.43 -9.32
C MET A 181 -2.57 10.77 -10.02
N GLU A 182 -2.24 10.76 -11.32
CA GLU A 182 -2.14 11.98 -12.12
C GLU A 182 -3.52 12.62 -12.38
N LYS A 183 -4.50 11.81 -12.82
CA LYS A 183 -5.81 12.31 -13.21
C LYS A 183 -6.61 12.92 -12.06
N TYR A 184 -6.66 12.24 -10.91
CA TYR A 184 -7.46 12.65 -9.75
C TYR A 184 -6.63 13.44 -8.72
N GLY A 185 -5.30 13.44 -8.86
CA GLY A 185 -4.39 13.91 -7.83
C GLY A 185 -4.19 12.86 -6.75
N THR A 186 -3.38 13.23 -5.77
CA THR A 186 -3.13 12.40 -4.58
C THR A 186 -3.70 13.06 -3.34
N LEU A 187 -4.08 12.25 -2.35
CA LEU A 187 -4.48 12.71 -1.04
C LEU A 187 -3.35 13.56 -0.44
N ASP A 188 -3.75 14.63 0.24
CA ASP A 188 -2.84 15.58 0.90
C ASP A 188 -1.89 16.34 -0.05
N GLU A 189 -2.18 16.37 -1.36
CA GLU A 189 -1.32 17.01 -2.39
C GLU A 189 -1.05 18.52 -2.13
N GLN A 190 -1.91 19.19 -1.36
CA GLN A 190 -1.74 20.59 -0.96
C GLN A 190 -0.61 20.80 0.04
N ASN A 191 -0.25 19.78 0.80
CA ASN A 191 0.77 19.85 1.84
C ASN A 191 2.07 19.20 1.36
N ARG A 192 1.99 18.02 0.73
CA ARG A 192 3.16 17.23 0.33
C ARG A 192 2.86 16.26 -0.82
N GLY A 193 3.82 16.08 -1.73
CA GLY A 193 3.74 15.05 -2.77
C GLY A 193 4.04 13.65 -2.22
N ARG A 194 3.92 12.61 -3.04
CA ARG A 194 4.26 11.23 -2.67
C ARG A 194 5.76 11.06 -2.42
N ASP A 195 6.10 10.02 -1.66
CA ASP A 195 7.45 9.62 -1.31
C ASP A 195 8.04 8.74 -2.41
N MET A 196 9.36 8.73 -2.49
CA MET A 196 10.12 7.83 -3.35
C MET A 196 10.94 6.89 -2.47
N VAL A 197 11.23 5.71 -3.02
CA VAL A 197 12.18 4.76 -2.41
C VAL A 197 13.55 5.41 -2.33
N ASP A 198 14.21 5.35 -1.19
CA ASP A 198 15.51 5.98 -1.01
C ASP A 198 16.69 5.09 -1.45
N ASP A 199 17.83 5.73 -1.65
CA ASP A 199 19.05 5.09 -2.17
C ASP A 199 19.57 3.97 -1.26
N LYS A 200 19.33 4.04 0.06
CA LYS A 200 19.79 3.03 1.01
C LYS A 200 18.94 1.77 0.92
N HIS A 201 17.62 1.91 0.69
CA HIS A 201 16.69 0.79 0.73
C HIS A 201 16.25 0.28 -0.65
N VAL A 202 16.56 0.94 -1.77
CA VAL A 202 16.10 0.53 -3.10
C VAL A 202 16.49 -0.91 -3.48
N ASN A 203 17.70 -1.33 -3.13
CA ASN A 203 18.15 -2.70 -3.43
C ASN A 203 17.42 -3.74 -2.57
N HIS A 204 17.20 -3.44 -1.30
CA HIS A 204 16.41 -4.29 -0.39
C HIS A 204 14.99 -4.43 -0.91
N LEU A 205 14.33 -3.30 -1.20
CA LEU A 205 12.98 -3.29 -1.77
C LEU A 205 12.85 -4.16 -3.03
N GLY A 206 13.79 -4.02 -3.98
CA GLY A 206 13.79 -4.82 -5.20
C GLY A 206 13.90 -6.33 -4.92
N GLN A 207 14.69 -6.73 -3.92
CA GLN A 207 14.79 -8.12 -3.47
C GLN A 207 13.48 -8.58 -2.80
N SER A 208 12.89 -7.75 -1.94
CA SER A 208 11.62 -8.05 -1.27
C SER A 208 10.48 -8.24 -2.26
N ILE A 209 10.39 -7.42 -3.32
CA ILE A 209 9.43 -7.59 -4.42
C ILE A 209 9.66 -8.92 -5.14
N PHE A 210 10.91 -9.24 -5.46
CA PHE A 210 11.25 -10.49 -6.12
C PHE A 210 10.84 -11.71 -5.27
N ILE A 211 11.20 -11.71 -3.98
CA ILE A 211 10.82 -12.75 -3.02
C ILE A 211 9.29 -12.85 -2.88
N TYR A 212 8.63 -11.72 -2.67
CA TYR A 212 7.17 -11.63 -2.57
C TYR A 212 6.49 -12.26 -3.77
N THR A 213 6.86 -11.87 -5.00
CA THR A 213 6.20 -12.35 -6.21
C THR A 213 6.39 -13.85 -6.41
N ILE A 214 7.56 -14.40 -6.07
CA ILE A 214 7.81 -15.85 -6.11
C ILE A 214 6.88 -16.58 -5.14
N PHE A 215 6.92 -16.23 -3.85
CA PHE A 215 6.18 -16.98 -2.84
C PHE A 215 4.67 -16.80 -2.95
N ARG A 216 4.22 -15.58 -3.29
CA ARG A 216 2.80 -15.30 -3.48
C ARG A 216 2.22 -16.10 -4.64
N THR A 217 2.99 -16.33 -5.71
CA THR A 217 2.55 -17.15 -6.86
C THR A 217 2.78 -18.64 -6.67
N LEU A 218 3.72 -19.05 -5.81
CA LEU A 218 3.98 -20.46 -5.50
C LEU A 218 2.91 -21.04 -4.56
N ALA A 219 2.34 -20.23 -3.66
CA ALA A 219 1.36 -20.69 -2.68
C ALA A 219 0.12 -21.43 -3.29
N PRO A 220 -0.55 -20.92 -4.35
CA PRO A 220 -1.62 -21.67 -5.02
C PRO A 220 -1.16 -23.03 -5.56
N PHE A 221 0.09 -23.14 -6.02
CA PHE A 221 0.64 -24.38 -6.54
C PHE A 221 0.86 -25.42 -5.43
N LEU A 222 1.42 -25.00 -4.30
CA LEU A 222 1.64 -25.89 -3.16
C LEU A 222 0.33 -26.39 -2.55
N LEU A 223 -0.68 -25.53 -2.47
CA LEU A 223 -1.91 -25.81 -1.73
C LEU A 223 -2.99 -26.47 -2.58
N ALA A 224 -3.12 -26.06 -3.85
CA ALA A 224 -4.31 -26.34 -4.64
C ALA A 224 -4.04 -26.92 -6.04
N TRP A 225 -2.79 -26.99 -6.51
CA TRP A 225 -2.48 -27.58 -7.82
C TRP A 225 -2.85 -29.06 -7.87
N ARG A 226 -3.48 -29.48 -8.97
CA ARG A 226 -3.75 -30.89 -9.29
C ARG A 226 -3.29 -31.16 -10.72
N GLY A 227 -2.40 -32.13 -10.91
CA GLY A 227 -1.73 -32.37 -12.21
C GLY A 227 -2.67 -32.89 -13.30
N ASP A 228 -3.87 -33.32 -12.94
CA ASP A 228 -4.92 -33.84 -13.81
C ASP A 228 -5.99 -32.80 -14.18
N MET A 229 -5.80 -31.51 -13.82
CA MET A 229 -6.73 -30.43 -14.14
C MET A 229 -6.93 -30.28 -15.66
N SER A 230 -8.01 -30.85 -16.18
CA SER A 230 -8.42 -30.72 -17.58
C SER A 230 -9.08 -29.37 -17.85
N ASN A 231 -9.98 -28.95 -16.97
CA ASN A 231 -10.64 -27.66 -16.99
C ASN A 231 -10.28 -26.86 -15.73
N VAL A 232 -9.41 -25.86 -15.88
CA VAL A 232 -8.94 -24.97 -14.79
C VAL A 232 -10.05 -24.12 -14.18
N TRP A 233 -11.16 -23.92 -14.89
CA TRP A 233 -12.32 -23.16 -14.42
C TRP A 233 -13.24 -23.99 -13.51
N SER A 234 -12.98 -25.30 -13.39
CA SER A 234 -13.79 -26.19 -12.58
C SER A 234 -13.73 -25.79 -11.10
N GLY A 235 -14.90 -25.72 -10.47
CA GLY A 235 -15.02 -25.37 -9.06
C GLY A 235 -15.27 -23.89 -8.78
N LEU A 236 -15.21 -23.01 -9.78
CA LEU A 236 -15.81 -21.68 -9.66
C LEU A 236 -17.31 -21.80 -9.45
N SER A 237 -17.86 -20.99 -8.55
CA SER A 237 -19.28 -20.98 -8.23
C SER A 237 -19.73 -19.61 -7.74
N TRP A 238 -21.04 -19.45 -7.49
CA TRP A 238 -21.58 -18.27 -6.83
C TRP A 238 -20.94 -18.00 -5.46
N ALA A 239 -20.39 -19.03 -4.81
CA ALA A 239 -19.72 -18.91 -3.51
C ALA A 239 -18.26 -18.43 -3.62
N THR A 240 -17.65 -18.41 -4.81
CA THR A 240 -16.26 -17.95 -4.99
C THR A 240 -16.00 -16.54 -4.42
N PRO A 241 -16.79 -15.49 -4.74
CA PRO A 241 -16.57 -14.18 -4.13
C PRO A 241 -16.73 -14.18 -2.60
N LEU A 242 -17.57 -15.08 -2.04
CA LEU A 242 -17.72 -15.22 -0.58
C LEU A 242 -16.49 -15.85 0.05
N LYS A 243 -15.87 -16.85 -0.61
CA LYS A 243 -14.62 -17.45 -0.13
C LYS A 243 -13.46 -16.47 -0.19
N ILE A 244 -13.36 -15.70 -1.27
CA ILE A 244 -12.34 -14.64 -1.41
C ILE A 244 -12.54 -13.61 -0.29
N GLY A 245 -13.75 -13.08 -0.13
CA GLY A 245 -14.05 -12.11 0.91
C GLY A 245 -13.82 -12.64 2.33
N TRP A 246 -14.15 -13.92 2.60
CA TRP A 246 -13.82 -14.56 3.87
C TRP A 246 -12.31 -14.61 4.11
N TRP A 247 -11.54 -15.05 3.11
CA TRP A 247 -10.10 -15.13 3.23
C TRP A 247 -9.47 -13.75 3.43
N GLU A 248 -9.96 -12.72 2.75
CA GLU A 248 -9.51 -11.34 2.93
C GLU A 248 -9.80 -10.83 4.35
N ILE A 249 -11.00 -11.08 4.91
CA ILE A 249 -11.31 -10.75 6.31
C ILE A 249 -10.44 -11.54 7.30
N ALA A 250 -10.16 -12.81 7.00
CA ALA A 250 -9.30 -13.67 7.81
C ALA A 250 -7.84 -13.21 7.79
N LEU A 251 -7.33 -12.83 6.62
CA LEU A 251 -6.02 -12.19 6.48
C LEU A 251 -5.97 -10.89 7.26
N ASP A 252 -7.01 -10.08 7.13
CA ASP A 252 -7.13 -8.81 7.82
C ASP A 252 -7.13 -8.94 9.34
N TYR A 253 -7.69 -10.02 9.88
CA TYR A 253 -7.68 -10.28 11.32
C TYR A 253 -6.26 -10.46 11.85
N TRP A 254 -5.50 -11.36 11.24
CA TRP A 254 -4.11 -11.62 11.65
C TRP A 254 -3.22 -10.42 11.40
N PHE A 255 -3.46 -9.70 10.29
CA PHE A 255 -2.78 -8.45 10.00
C PHE A 255 -3.06 -7.41 11.09
N TYR A 256 -4.33 -7.12 11.36
CA TYR A 256 -4.78 -6.16 12.36
C TYR A 256 -4.15 -6.44 13.73
N LEU A 257 -4.11 -7.70 14.16
CA LEU A 257 -3.55 -8.07 15.46
C LEU A 257 -2.07 -7.70 15.60
N TYR A 258 -1.20 -8.13 14.66
CA TYR A 258 0.22 -7.78 14.77
C TYR A 258 0.43 -6.29 14.52
N HIS A 259 -0.32 -5.72 13.57
CA HIS A 259 -0.17 -4.35 13.15
C HIS A 259 -0.50 -3.40 14.30
N ARG A 260 -1.69 -3.52 14.88
CA ARG A 260 -2.06 -2.76 16.09
C ARG A 260 -1.06 -2.99 17.22
N SER A 261 -0.60 -4.22 17.43
CA SER A 261 0.39 -4.49 18.48
C SER A 261 1.71 -3.71 18.26
N CYS A 262 2.16 -3.54 17.02
CA CYS A 262 3.36 -2.74 16.73
C CYS A 262 3.16 -1.26 17.04
N HIS A 263 1.94 -0.73 16.89
CA HIS A 263 1.61 0.66 17.19
C HIS A 263 1.42 0.93 18.68
N GLU A 264 0.75 0.02 19.39
CA GLU A 264 0.38 0.18 20.80
C GLU A 264 1.53 -0.15 21.76
N PHE A 265 2.46 -1.04 21.37
CA PHE A 265 3.58 -1.47 22.21
C PHE A 265 4.92 -0.97 21.67
N ASP A 266 5.58 -0.07 22.42
CA ASP A 266 6.89 0.49 22.07
C ASP A 266 7.95 -0.58 21.75
N THR A 267 7.92 -1.71 22.44
CA THR A 267 8.84 -2.83 22.24
C THR A 267 8.64 -3.58 20.93
N LEU A 268 7.51 -3.41 20.25
CA LEU A 268 7.19 -4.04 18.97
C LEU A 268 7.29 -3.07 17.78
N TRP A 269 7.33 -1.75 18.03
CA TRP A 269 7.39 -0.73 16.98
C TRP A 269 8.54 -0.93 15.98
N PHE A 270 9.67 -1.49 16.42
CA PHE A 270 10.81 -1.76 15.54
C PHE A 270 10.46 -2.66 14.35
N ILE A 271 9.42 -3.50 14.46
CA ILE A 271 8.97 -4.38 13.37
C ILE A 271 8.35 -3.55 12.24
N HIS A 272 7.64 -2.47 12.57
CA HIS A 272 6.79 -1.74 11.64
C HIS A 272 7.28 -0.33 11.28
N ARG A 273 8.23 0.22 12.06
CA ARG A 273 8.73 1.60 11.88
C ARG A 273 9.31 1.87 10.48
N GLN A 274 9.95 0.88 9.85
CA GLN A 274 10.56 1.04 8.53
C GLN A 274 9.49 1.20 7.44
N HIS A 275 8.38 0.49 7.57
CA HIS A 275 7.23 0.66 6.69
C HIS A 275 6.67 2.08 6.77
N HIS A 276 6.54 2.59 8.00
CA HIS A 276 6.13 3.97 8.28
C HIS A 276 7.20 5.05 8.08
N ALA A 277 8.39 4.69 7.58
CA ALA A 277 9.36 5.67 7.10
C ALA A 277 8.79 6.47 5.92
N THR A 278 7.86 5.86 5.17
CA THR A 278 7.08 6.53 4.14
C THR A 278 5.78 7.07 4.74
N LYS A 279 5.50 8.35 4.56
CA LYS A 279 4.28 9.02 5.04
C LYS A 279 3.27 9.19 3.92
N HIS A 280 3.77 9.31 2.70
CA HIS A 280 2.98 9.42 1.49
C HIS A 280 3.45 8.35 0.48
N PRO A 281 3.26 7.04 0.76
CA PRO A 281 3.79 5.96 -0.09
C PRO A 281 3.32 5.98 -1.55
N THR A 282 3.96 5.21 -2.42
CA THR A 282 3.45 4.84 -3.74
C THR A 282 3.15 3.33 -3.73
N PRO A 283 2.45 2.77 -4.74
CA PRO A 283 2.04 1.36 -4.73
C PRO A 283 3.15 0.36 -4.35
N ILE A 284 4.38 0.55 -4.81
CA ILE A 284 5.50 -0.37 -4.52
C ILE A 284 6.01 -0.27 -3.08
N LEU A 285 5.79 0.86 -2.43
CA LEU A 285 6.17 1.05 -1.03
C LEU A 285 5.30 0.21 -0.09
N SER A 286 4.26 -0.47 -0.60
CA SER A 286 3.48 -1.45 0.14
C SER A 286 4.30 -2.63 0.67
N ILE A 287 5.47 -2.91 0.06
CA ILE A 287 6.37 -4.00 0.47
C ILE A 287 7.67 -3.48 1.08
N LEU A 288 7.87 -2.15 1.16
CA LEU A 288 9.02 -1.61 1.88
C LEU A 288 8.83 -1.86 3.38
N ALA A 289 9.63 -2.77 3.94
CA ALA A 289 9.64 -3.12 5.34
C ALA A 289 10.98 -3.75 5.75
N ASP A 290 11.17 -3.98 7.04
CA ASP A 290 12.27 -4.79 7.56
C ASP A 290 11.91 -6.30 7.51
N ASP A 291 12.93 -7.17 7.54
CA ASP A 291 12.82 -8.63 7.40
C ASP A 291 11.72 -9.27 8.27
N TYR A 292 11.53 -8.78 9.51
CA TYR A 292 10.52 -9.33 10.43
C TYR A 292 9.09 -9.12 9.92
N GLN A 293 8.78 -7.91 9.44
CA GLN A 293 7.47 -7.61 8.87
C GLN A 293 7.28 -8.33 7.55
N GLU A 294 8.31 -8.42 6.72
CA GLU A 294 8.25 -9.20 5.47
C GLU A 294 7.91 -10.67 5.76
N VAL A 295 8.54 -11.29 6.75
CA VAL A 295 8.23 -12.68 7.13
C VAL A 295 6.78 -12.83 7.60
N LEU A 296 6.30 -11.87 8.41
CA LEU A 296 4.92 -11.86 8.88
C LEU A 296 3.93 -11.75 7.73
N GLU A 297 4.13 -10.80 6.82
CA GLU A 297 3.17 -10.48 5.76
C GLU A 297 3.24 -11.41 4.55
N ILE A 298 4.42 -11.94 4.21
CA ILE A 298 4.59 -12.84 3.07
C ILE A 298 4.19 -14.27 3.45
N PHE A 299 4.49 -14.72 4.68
CA PHE A 299 4.33 -16.12 5.06
C PHE A 299 3.30 -16.34 6.17
N ILE A 300 3.49 -15.73 7.33
CA ILE A 300 2.75 -16.10 8.55
C ILE A 300 1.28 -15.72 8.44
N VAL A 301 0.98 -14.46 8.11
CA VAL A 301 -0.39 -13.94 8.01
C VAL A 301 -1.18 -14.66 6.92
N PRO A 302 -0.68 -14.81 5.67
CA PRO A 302 -1.41 -15.59 4.64
C PRO A 302 -1.61 -17.06 5.02
N PHE A 303 -0.64 -17.68 5.71
CA PHE A 303 -0.77 -19.06 6.19
C PHE A 303 -1.89 -19.19 7.23
N LEU A 304 -1.92 -18.29 8.23
CA LEU A 304 -2.95 -18.27 9.26
C LEU A 304 -4.34 -17.91 8.70
N ALA A 305 -4.42 -17.03 7.70
CA ALA A 305 -5.67 -16.75 6.99
C ALA A 305 -6.19 -18.00 6.27
N THR A 306 -5.29 -18.72 5.60
CA THR A 306 -5.63 -19.93 4.84
C THR A 306 -6.07 -21.08 5.75
N SER A 307 -5.48 -21.21 6.95
CA SER A 307 -5.81 -22.31 7.88
C SER A 307 -7.23 -22.22 8.45
N ILE A 308 -7.81 -21.02 8.50
CA ILE A 308 -9.19 -20.77 8.96
C ILE A 308 -10.16 -20.46 7.82
N SER A 309 -9.73 -20.58 6.56
CA SER A 309 -10.55 -20.31 5.39
C SER A 309 -11.15 -21.59 4.81
N PRO A 310 -12.34 -21.51 4.18
CA PRO A 310 -12.89 -22.62 3.42
C PRO A 310 -11.90 -23.10 2.36
N LYS A 311 -11.91 -24.40 2.07
CA LYS A 311 -11.08 -24.97 1.02
C LYS A 311 -11.36 -24.28 -0.33
N MET A 312 -10.32 -23.71 -0.89
CA MET A 312 -10.34 -23.05 -2.19
C MET A 312 -9.68 -23.93 -3.25
N ASN A 313 -10.25 -23.93 -4.44
CA ASN A 313 -9.60 -24.57 -5.60
C ASN A 313 -8.45 -23.71 -6.12
N PHE A 314 -7.69 -24.23 -7.09
CA PHE A 314 -6.51 -23.55 -7.63
C PHE A 314 -6.82 -22.16 -8.19
N LEU A 315 -7.92 -22.03 -8.95
CA LEU A 315 -8.29 -20.76 -9.55
C LEU A 315 -8.82 -19.76 -8.52
N GLU A 316 -9.55 -20.22 -7.49
CA GLU A 316 -9.95 -19.38 -6.35
C GLU A 316 -8.72 -18.81 -5.63
N MET A 317 -7.71 -19.65 -5.34
CA MET A 317 -6.44 -19.20 -4.71
C MET A 317 -5.65 -18.23 -5.61
N TRP A 318 -5.63 -18.46 -6.92
CA TRP A 318 -5.03 -17.53 -7.90
C TRP A 318 -5.71 -16.16 -7.87
N LEU A 319 -7.04 -16.14 -7.84
CA LEU A 319 -7.81 -14.91 -7.76
C LEU A 319 -7.57 -14.19 -6.42
N VAL A 320 -7.57 -14.91 -5.29
CA VAL A 320 -7.22 -14.34 -3.97
C VAL A 320 -5.91 -13.60 -4.04
N VAL A 321 -4.86 -14.22 -4.60
CA VAL A 321 -3.54 -13.61 -4.76
C VAL A 321 -3.60 -12.31 -5.57
N CYS A 322 -4.34 -12.29 -6.68
CA CYS A 322 -4.48 -11.09 -7.52
C CYS A 322 -5.28 -9.98 -6.85
N TYR A 323 -6.40 -10.30 -6.20
CA TYR A 323 -7.22 -9.33 -5.46
C TYR A 323 -6.46 -8.75 -4.27
N THR A 324 -5.75 -9.58 -3.51
CA THR A 324 -4.94 -9.12 -2.37
C THR A 324 -3.87 -8.15 -2.82
N LEU A 325 -3.08 -8.49 -3.86
CA LEU A 325 -2.08 -7.57 -4.42
C LEU A 325 -2.73 -6.25 -4.86
N TYR A 326 -3.90 -6.32 -5.52
CA TYR A 326 -4.61 -5.14 -5.98
C TYR A 326 -4.96 -4.18 -4.85
N VAL A 327 -5.51 -4.72 -3.76
CA VAL A 327 -5.93 -3.93 -2.60
C VAL A 327 -4.73 -3.36 -1.85
N GLU A 328 -3.68 -4.17 -1.65
CA GLU A 328 -2.44 -3.74 -1.00
C GLU A 328 -1.79 -2.56 -1.75
N ALA A 329 -1.66 -2.68 -3.07
CA ALA A 329 -1.10 -1.61 -3.92
C ALA A 329 -2.01 -0.37 -3.97
N LEU A 330 -3.33 -0.57 -4.05
CA LEU A 330 -4.32 0.51 -4.05
C LEU A 330 -4.24 1.34 -2.76
N GLY A 331 -4.17 0.69 -1.59
CA GLY A 331 -4.07 1.37 -0.29
C GLY A 331 -2.84 2.27 -0.16
N HIS A 332 -1.73 1.91 -0.82
CA HIS A 332 -0.49 2.69 -0.81
C HIS A 332 -0.39 3.71 -1.94
N SER A 333 -1.34 3.73 -2.88
CA SER A 333 -1.30 4.65 -4.03
C SER A 333 -1.52 6.11 -3.65
N GLY A 334 -2.25 6.37 -2.56
CA GLY A 334 -2.66 7.72 -2.17
C GLY A 334 -3.55 8.42 -3.19
N ILE A 335 -4.18 7.70 -4.13
CA ILE A 335 -5.10 8.29 -5.11
C ILE A 335 -6.23 9.05 -4.39
N ARG A 336 -6.48 10.28 -4.82
CA ARG A 336 -7.53 11.14 -4.27
C ARG A 336 -8.91 10.75 -4.81
N ALA A 337 -9.47 9.65 -4.31
CA ALA A 337 -10.80 9.16 -4.68
C ALA A 337 -11.41 8.31 -3.56
N TYR A 338 -12.75 8.32 -3.45
CA TYR A 338 -13.44 7.24 -2.73
C TYR A 338 -13.29 5.98 -3.58
N TRP A 339 -12.34 5.14 -3.21
CA TRP A 339 -12.00 3.94 -3.95
C TRP A 339 -11.92 2.76 -3.01
N ALA A 340 -13.04 2.06 -2.90
CA ALA A 340 -13.24 0.98 -1.96
C ALA A 340 -12.76 -0.38 -2.50
N HIS A 341 -12.57 -1.31 -1.57
CA HIS A 341 -12.23 -2.71 -1.83
C HIS A 341 -13.15 -3.36 -2.90
N PRO A 342 -12.60 -4.06 -3.92
CA PRO A 342 -13.37 -4.55 -5.07
C PRO A 342 -14.37 -5.69 -4.74
N VAL A 343 -14.07 -6.55 -3.76
CA VAL A 343 -14.99 -7.61 -3.31
C VAL A 343 -15.88 -7.15 -2.15
N LEU A 344 -15.26 -6.71 -1.06
CA LEU A 344 -15.94 -6.41 0.20
C LEU A 344 -16.53 -5.00 0.31
N GLY A 345 -16.12 -4.06 -0.55
CA GLY A 345 -16.45 -2.64 -0.39
C GLY A 345 -17.95 -2.36 -0.31
N LYS A 346 -18.74 -2.92 -1.23
CA LYS A 346 -20.21 -2.72 -1.22
C LYS A 346 -20.91 -3.38 -0.03
N VAL A 347 -20.39 -4.53 0.42
CA VAL A 347 -21.02 -5.34 1.47
C VAL A 347 -20.74 -4.74 2.84
N LEU A 348 -19.53 -4.21 3.05
CA LEU A 348 -19.10 -3.64 4.31
C LEU A 348 -19.43 -2.15 4.45
N ALA A 349 -19.63 -1.43 3.34
CA ALA A 349 -19.92 0.01 3.34
C ALA A 349 -21.11 0.42 4.22
N PRO A 350 -22.28 -0.26 4.19
CA PRO A 350 -23.38 0.08 5.08
C PRO A 350 -23.00 0.04 6.57
N PHE A 351 -22.04 -0.80 6.94
CA PHE A 351 -21.58 -0.94 8.33
C PHE A 351 -20.44 0.03 8.70
N GLY A 352 -19.97 0.85 7.76
CA GLY A 352 -18.77 1.68 7.93
C GLY A 352 -17.48 0.83 8.08
N MET A 353 -17.50 -0.41 7.58
CA MET A 353 -16.39 -1.38 7.73
C MET A 353 -15.61 -1.57 6.43
N GLU A 354 -15.95 -0.84 5.37
CA GLU A 354 -15.22 -0.90 4.12
C GLU A 354 -13.89 -0.16 4.21
N LEU A 355 -12.87 -0.71 3.56
CA LEU A 355 -11.59 -0.04 3.37
C LEU A 355 -11.58 0.72 2.05
N THR A 356 -11.04 1.94 2.08
CA THR A 356 -10.75 2.80 0.94
C THR A 356 -9.30 3.26 0.97
N VAL A 357 -8.83 3.82 -0.15
CA VAL A 357 -7.46 4.38 -0.28
C VAL A 357 -7.11 5.37 0.84
N GLU A 358 -8.08 6.19 1.26
CA GLU A 358 -7.82 7.22 2.26
C GLU A 358 -7.59 6.65 3.65
N ASP A 359 -8.25 5.55 4.02
CA ASP A 359 -8.10 4.95 5.35
C ASP A 359 -6.64 4.56 5.62
N HIS A 360 -6.00 3.90 4.64
CA HIS A 360 -4.60 3.50 4.73
C HIS A 360 -3.63 4.68 4.51
N SER A 361 -4.02 5.67 3.71
CA SER A 361 -3.21 6.89 3.53
C SER A 361 -3.13 7.71 4.82
N ASN A 362 -4.25 7.85 5.55
CA ASN A 362 -4.29 8.53 6.84
C ASN A 362 -3.48 7.76 7.90
N HIS A 363 -3.58 6.43 7.88
CA HIS A 363 -2.77 5.58 8.74
C HIS A 363 -1.25 5.86 8.58
N HIS A 364 -0.75 5.88 7.34
CA HIS A 364 0.65 6.22 7.04
C HIS A 364 1.04 7.63 7.44
N LEU A 365 0.15 8.61 7.19
CA LEU A 365 0.36 10.02 7.52
C LEU A 365 0.68 10.23 9.00
N TYR A 366 0.05 9.45 9.88
CA TYR A 366 0.21 9.57 11.33
C TYR A 366 1.33 8.73 11.92
N GLY A 367 1.97 7.87 11.13
CA GLY A 367 3.04 6.99 11.60
C GLY A 367 2.59 6.17 12.80
N LYS A 368 3.40 6.17 13.87
CA LYS A 368 3.12 5.38 15.08
C LYS A 368 1.75 5.66 15.71
N ALA A 369 1.24 6.88 15.63
CA ALA A 369 -0.08 7.23 16.18
C ALA A 369 -1.23 7.04 15.16
N GLY A 370 -0.95 6.44 14.00
CA GLY A 370 -1.97 6.12 13.02
C GLY A 370 -2.95 5.08 13.55
N MET A 371 -4.23 5.29 13.27
CA MET A 371 -5.30 4.31 13.47
C MET A 371 -5.60 3.63 12.12
N ASN A 372 -6.76 2.97 11.94
CA ASN A 372 -7.09 2.19 10.73
C ASN A 372 -6.06 1.08 10.46
N TYR A 373 -5.94 0.13 11.39
CA TYR A 373 -4.94 -0.93 11.35
C TYR A 373 -5.28 -2.07 10.37
N GLY A 374 -6.48 -2.13 9.78
CA GLY A 374 -6.81 -3.10 8.74
C GLY A 374 -6.15 -2.80 7.39
N LYS A 375 -5.81 -3.85 6.63
CA LYS A 375 -5.21 -3.80 5.28
C LYS A 375 -6.17 -4.17 4.15
N GLN A 376 -7.20 -4.95 4.47
CA GLN A 376 -8.24 -5.37 3.53
C GLN A 376 -9.62 -4.79 3.90
N THR A 377 -9.87 -4.56 5.18
CA THR A 377 -11.15 -4.04 5.68
C THR A 377 -10.97 -3.07 6.84
N ARG A 378 -12.04 -2.41 7.28
CA ARG A 378 -12.12 -1.75 8.59
C ARG A 378 -12.97 -2.55 9.59
N VAL A 379 -13.22 -3.85 9.35
CA VAL A 379 -14.08 -4.69 10.22
C VAL A 379 -13.53 -4.69 11.65
N TRP A 380 -12.24 -5.00 11.80
CA TRP A 380 -11.58 -5.07 13.08
C TRP A 380 -11.39 -3.69 13.71
N ASP A 381 -11.10 -2.67 12.90
CA ASP A 381 -11.05 -1.29 13.38
C ASP A 381 -12.37 -0.84 13.98
N ARG A 382 -13.48 -1.15 13.32
CA ARG A 382 -14.82 -0.79 13.79
C ARG A 382 -15.19 -1.54 15.07
N ILE A 383 -14.89 -2.84 15.14
CA ILE A 383 -15.18 -3.67 16.32
C ILE A 383 -14.40 -3.18 17.56
N PHE A 384 -13.16 -2.75 17.37
CA PHE A 384 -12.26 -2.41 18.46
C PHE A 384 -12.05 -0.90 18.66
N GLY A 385 -12.80 -0.06 17.95
CA GLY A 385 -12.78 1.39 18.14
C GLY A 385 -11.50 2.08 17.64
N THR A 386 -10.88 1.57 16.58
CA THR A 386 -9.64 2.10 15.99
C THR A 386 -9.84 2.69 14.60
N VAL A 387 -11.05 3.20 14.30
CA VAL A 387 -11.33 3.93 13.05
C VAL A 387 -10.92 5.40 13.19
N ASP A 388 -10.08 5.89 12.27
CA ASP A 388 -9.83 7.32 12.08
C ASP A 388 -10.70 7.85 10.93
N PRO A 389 -11.43 8.97 11.12
CA PRO A 389 -12.31 9.53 10.10
C PRO A 389 -11.58 9.92 8.82
N ARG A 390 -12.26 9.74 7.68
CA ARG A 390 -11.83 10.30 6.40
C ARG A 390 -11.96 11.83 6.40
N ARG A 391 -11.00 12.50 5.76
CA ARG A 391 -10.84 13.97 5.69
C ARG A 391 -11.24 14.51 4.32
N GLU A 392 -10.85 13.82 3.25
CA GLU A 392 -11.09 14.27 1.88
C GLU A 392 -12.26 13.55 1.21
N THR A 393 -12.43 12.26 1.50
CA THR A 393 -13.48 11.42 0.93
C THR A 393 -14.62 11.18 1.91
N GLN A 394 -15.76 10.72 1.37
CA GLN A 394 -16.99 10.52 2.13
C GLN A 394 -16.94 9.30 3.06
N GLU A 395 -17.61 9.40 4.21
CA GLU A 395 -18.07 8.25 4.99
C GLU A 395 -19.48 7.84 4.52
N VAL A 396 -19.72 6.54 4.35
CA VAL A 396 -20.98 6.02 3.78
C VAL A 396 -21.76 5.10 4.72
N GLY A 397 -21.21 4.78 5.89
CA GLY A 397 -21.86 3.92 6.88
C GLY A 397 -23.06 4.57 7.55
N ILE A 398 -24.10 3.77 7.82
CA ILE A 398 -25.31 4.22 8.56
C ILE A 398 -25.10 4.27 10.07
N PHE A 399 -24.09 3.58 10.58
CA PHE A 399 -23.62 3.73 11.96
C PHE A 399 -22.57 4.84 11.93
N GLY A 400 -22.90 6.03 12.44
CA GLY A 400 -22.09 7.25 12.36
C GLY A 400 -20.65 7.08 12.83
N SER A 401 -19.76 7.94 12.31
CA SER A 401 -18.30 7.97 12.56
C SER A 401 -17.94 7.67 14.01
#